data_AF-A0A6N6LQ43-F1
#
_entry.id   AF-A0A6N6LQ43-F1
#
_cell.length_a   1.000
_cell.length_b   1.000
_cell.length_c   1.000
_cell.angle_alpha   90.00
_cell.angle_beta   90.00
_cell.angle_gamma   90.00
#
_symmetry.space_group_name_H-M   'P 1'
#
loop_
_entity.id
_entity.type
_entity.pdbx_description
1 polymer ?
#
loop_
_entity_poly.entity_id
_entity_poly.type
_entity_poly.pdbx_seq_one_letter_code
_entity_poly.pdbx_strand_id
1 'polypeptide(L)'
;MLDKFLADNKFVALMTSHCYDVIKMLTNGGIEFNIVVHTKFVNFNPPLPEEFGIQNHALSVFALAGYTFESISLEKDKLFFEAGFGPDDYETLVNLNLAAINQIQVENSVIFVNFSLYKGECDKKHLTQNSKKLFLNNPNNKNLKK
;
A
#
# COMPACT_ATOMS: atom_id res chain seq x y z
N MET A 1 15.69 -15.50 -8.57
CA MET A 1 16.54 -14.31 -8.79
C MET A 1 15.69 -13.05 -8.92
N LEU A 2 14.69 -13.06 -9.80
CA LEU A 2 13.75 -11.95 -9.99
C LEU A 2 12.97 -11.58 -8.71
N ASP A 3 12.34 -12.53 -8.02
CA ASP A 3 11.55 -12.23 -6.81
C ASP A 3 12.38 -11.58 -5.70
N LYS A 4 13.67 -11.95 -5.60
CA LYS A 4 14.60 -11.33 -4.65
C LYS A 4 14.86 -9.87 -4.99
N PHE A 5 14.95 -9.54 -6.28
CA PHE A 5 15.10 -8.17 -6.75
C PHE A 5 13.80 -7.37 -6.57
N LEU A 6 12.65 -7.93 -6.94
CA LEU A 6 11.36 -7.27 -6.79
C LEU A 6 11.00 -7.02 -5.33
N ALA A 7 11.45 -7.89 -4.41
CA ALA A 7 11.31 -7.71 -2.96
C ALA A 7 12.49 -6.95 -2.30
N ASP A 8 13.47 -6.45 -3.07
CA ASP A 8 14.58 -5.68 -2.52
C ASP A 8 14.07 -4.34 -1.98
N ASN A 9 14.48 -3.98 -0.76
CA ASN A 9 13.98 -2.77 -0.10
C ASN A 9 14.30 -1.48 -0.87
N LYS A 10 15.42 -1.44 -1.61
CA LYS A 10 15.77 -0.27 -2.42
C LYS A 10 14.86 -0.17 -3.64
N PHE A 11 14.56 -1.31 -4.27
CA PHE A 11 13.63 -1.34 -5.41
C PHE A 11 12.20 -1.00 -4.98
N VAL A 12 11.74 -1.55 -3.86
CA VAL A 12 10.44 -1.18 -3.25
C VAL A 12 10.40 0.32 -2.97
N ALA A 13 11.40 0.88 -2.28
CA ALA A 13 11.44 2.30 -1.97
C ALA A 13 11.49 3.19 -3.22
N LEU A 14 12.20 2.78 -4.26
CA LEU A 14 12.24 3.47 -5.55
C LEU A 14 10.84 3.52 -6.17
N MET A 15 10.14 2.39 -6.22
CA MET A 15 8.78 2.31 -6.78
C MET A 15 7.77 3.08 -5.93
N THR A 16 7.90 3.06 -4.60
CA THR A 16 7.08 3.88 -3.68
C THR A 16 7.28 5.37 -3.95
N SER A 17 8.52 5.83 -4.12
CA SER A 17 8.81 7.23 -4.43
C SER A 17 8.23 7.65 -5.78
N HIS A 18 8.38 6.81 -6.81
CA HIS A 18 7.81 7.08 -8.12
C HIS A 18 6.27 7.13 -8.06
N CYS A 19 5.64 6.22 -7.30
CA CYS A 19 4.20 6.23 -7.05
C CYS A 19 3.75 7.54 -6.40
N TYR A 20 4.46 8.00 -5.37
CA TYR A 20 4.22 9.29 -4.72
C TYR A 20 4.27 10.45 -5.72
N ASP A 21 5.32 10.52 -6.54
CA ASP A 21 5.50 11.61 -7.50
C ASP A 21 4.38 11.63 -8.56
N VAL A 22 3.93 10.46 -9.02
CA VAL A 22 2.80 10.35 -9.95
C VAL A 22 1.51 10.84 -9.30
N ILE A 23 1.15 10.33 -8.11
CA ILE A 23 -0.08 10.75 -7.43
C ILE A 23 -0.04 12.25 -7.13
N LYS A 24 1.09 12.77 -6.64
CA LYS A 24 1.27 14.19 -6.37
C LYS A 24 1.07 15.06 -7.60
N MET A 25 1.56 14.61 -8.76
CA MET A 25 1.36 15.32 -10.03
C MET A 25 -0.13 15.35 -10.42
N LEU A 26 -0.83 14.23 -10.28
CA LEU A 26 -2.26 14.12 -10.59
C LEU A 26 -3.10 14.99 -9.64
N THR A 27 -2.86 14.91 -8.33
CA THR A 27 -3.61 15.70 -7.34
C THR A 27 -3.38 17.19 -7.50
N ASN A 28 -2.13 17.62 -7.71
CA ASN A 28 -1.82 19.03 -7.99
C ASN A 28 -2.45 19.53 -9.31
N GLY A 29 -2.63 18.63 -10.27
CA GLY A 29 -3.27 18.92 -11.56
C GLY A 29 -4.80 18.87 -11.53
N GLY A 30 -5.43 18.45 -10.42
CA GLY A 30 -6.87 18.21 -10.37
C GLY A 30 -7.33 17.08 -11.30
N ILE A 31 -6.45 16.11 -11.58
CA ILE A 31 -6.72 14.99 -12.50
C ILE A 31 -7.17 13.81 -11.67
N GLU A 32 -8.43 13.42 -11.82
CA GLU A 32 -9.00 12.20 -11.21
C GLU A 32 -8.35 10.94 -11.80
N PHE A 33 -8.23 9.90 -10.98
CA PHE A 33 -7.54 8.66 -11.36
C PHE A 33 -8.09 7.45 -10.62
N ASN A 34 -7.76 6.26 -11.12
CA ASN A 34 -8.01 5.01 -10.41
C ASN A 34 -6.71 4.44 -9.89
N ILE A 35 -6.76 3.76 -8.75
CA ILE A 35 -5.66 2.93 -8.24
C ILE A 35 -6.08 1.47 -8.20
N VAL A 36 -5.16 0.59 -8.57
CA VAL A 36 -5.32 -0.86 -8.39
C VAL A 36 -4.39 -1.29 -7.26
N VAL A 37 -4.94 -1.94 -6.24
CA VAL A 37 -4.22 -2.25 -5.00
C VAL A 37 -4.50 -3.66 -4.53
N HIS A 38 -3.54 -4.26 -3.85
CA HIS A 38 -3.78 -5.49 -3.08
C HIS A 38 -4.58 -5.18 -1.83
N THR A 39 -5.84 -5.63 -1.78
CA THR A 39 -6.79 -5.30 -0.70
C THR A 39 -6.30 -5.67 0.69
N LYS A 40 -5.50 -6.74 0.81
CA LYS A 40 -4.90 -7.17 2.09
C LYS A 40 -3.97 -6.12 2.75
N PHE A 41 -3.58 -5.09 2.01
CA PHE A 41 -2.74 -3.98 2.49
C PHE A 41 -3.53 -2.67 2.64
N VAL A 42 -4.85 -2.72 2.49
CA VAL A 42 -5.77 -1.59 2.66
C VAL A 42 -6.42 -1.70 4.02
N ASN A 43 -6.41 -0.61 4.76
CA ASN A 43 -7.12 -0.49 6.03
C ASN A 43 -8.34 0.41 5.86
N PHE A 44 -9.42 0.03 6.53
CA PHE A 44 -10.68 0.77 6.56
C PHE A 44 -10.97 1.19 7.99
N ASN A 45 -11.37 2.44 8.18
CA ASN A 45 -11.77 2.96 9.48
C ASN A 45 -13.01 3.86 9.35
N PRO A 46 -14.20 3.41 9.78
CA PRO A 46 -14.47 2.13 10.44
C PRO A 46 -14.25 0.90 9.52
N PRO A 47 -14.01 -0.30 10.08
CA PRO A 47 -13.87 -1.53 9.31
C PRO A 47 -15.12 -1.81 8.47
N LEU A 48 -14.93 -2.28 7.24
CA LEU A 48 -16.04 -2.67 6.38
C LEU A 48 -16.75 -3.94 6.90
N PRO A 49 -18.09 -3.95 6.94
CA PRO A 49 -18.90 -5.16 7.07
C PRO A 49 -18.47 -6.28 6.11
N GLU A 50 -18.51 -7.54 6.58
CA GLU A 50 -18.11 -8.71 5.78
C GLU A 50 -18.93 -8.86 4.49
N GLU A 51 -20.19 -8.42 4.51
CA GLU A 51 -21.12 -8.44 3.37
C GLU A 51 -20.64 -7.66 2.14
N PHE A 52 -19.77 -6.65 2.31
CA PHE A 52 -19.17 -5.95 1.18
C PHE A 52 -18.14 -6.80 0.44
N GLY A 53 -17.63 -7.86 1.06
CA GLY A 53 -16.78 -8.86 0.42
C GLY A 53 -15.41 -8.38 -0.06
N ILE A 54 -15.11 -7.08 0.00
CA ILE A 54 -13.89 -6.45 -0.55
C ILE A 54 -12.62 -7.14 -0.07
N GLN A 55 -12.54 -7.50 1.20
CA GLN A 55 -11.37 -8.19 1.77
C GLN A 55 -11.10 -9.58 1.16
N ASN A 56 -12.09 -10.18 0.49
CA ASN A 56 -11.95 -11.47 -0.21
C ASN A 56 -11.30 -11.32 -1.60
N HIS A 57 -11.21 -10.10 -2.13
CA HIS A 57 -10.60 -9.84 -3.43
C HIS A 57 -9.09 -9.67 -3.30
N ALA A 58 -8.32 -10.37 -4.14
CA ALA A 58 -6.86 -10.26 -4.16
C ALA A 58 -6.37 -8.87 -4.61
N LEU A 59 -7.15 -8.22 -5.48
CA LEU A 59 -6.95 -6.87 -5.98
C LEU A 59 -8.29 -6.13 -5.98
N SER A 60 -8.25 -4.85 -5.60
CA SER A 60 -9.39 -3.93 -5.69
C SER A 60 -9.00 -2.71 -6.51
N VAL A 61 -9.99 -2.13 -7.20
CA VAL A 61 -9.87 -0.84 -7.89
C VAL A 61 -10.59 0.20 -7.05
N PHE A 62 -9.93 1.30 -6.75
CA PHE A 62 -10.55 2.49 -6.15
C PHE A 62 -10.56 3.60 -7.18
N ALA A 63 -11.74 4.20 -7.40
CA ALA A 63 -11.89 5.40 -8.18
C ALA A 63 -11.70 6.62 -7.28
N LEU A 64 -10.67 7.41 -7.56
CA LEU A 64 -10.36 8.63 -6.82
C LEU A 64 -10.93 9.78 -7.66
N ALA A 65 -12.24 9.99 -7.50
CA ALA A 65 -13.04 10.99 -8.22
C ALA A 65 -14.03 11.67 -7.26
N GLY A 66 -14.52 12.86 -7.62
CA GLY A 66 -15.46 13.63 -6.80
C GLY A 66 -14.97 13.82 -5.37
N TYR A 67 -15.83 13.61 -4.38
CA TYR A 67 -15.48 13.80 -2.97
C TYR A 67 -14.34 12.87 -2.49
N THR A 68 -14.21 11.67 -3.06
CA THR A 68 -13.08 10.77 -2.77
C THR A 68 -11.76 11.37 -3.24
N PHE A 69 -11.76 12.07 -4.37
CA PHE A 69 -10.57 12.80 -4.84
C PHE A 69 -10.27 14.02 -3.96
N GLU A 70 -11.30 14.78 -3.60
CA GLU A 70 -11.18 15.98 -2.77
C GLU A 70 -10.68 15.68 -1.36
N SER A 71 -10.97 14.49 -0.83
CA SER A 71 -10.53 14.01 0.48
C SER A 71 -9.12 13.40 0.49
N ILE A 72 -8.41 13.37 -0.65
CA ILE A 72 -7.06 12.79 -0.72
C ILE A 72 -6.11 13.54 0.22
N SER A 73 -5.52 12.80 1.16
CA SER A 73 -4.33 13.21 1.88
C SER A 73 -3.16 12.31 1.48
N LEU A 74 -2.13 12.92 0.89
CA LEU A 74 -0.94 12.24 0.41
C LEU A 74 0.25 12.52 1.34
N GLU A 75 0.69 11.50 2.06
CA GLU A 75 1.92 11.50 2.83
C GLU A 75 3.05 10.82 2.05
N LYS A 76 4.28 10.86 2.60
CA LYS A 76 5.48 10.37 1.90
C LYS A 76 5.38 8.90 1.45
N ASP A 77 4.73 8.05 2.24
CA ASP A 77 4.60 6.62 1.97
C ASP A 77 3.16 6.11 2.12
N LYS A 78 2.20 6.98 2.39
CA LYS A 78 0.80 6.63 2.63
C LYS A 78 -0.15 7.51 1.83
N LEU A 79 -1.26 6.90 1.44
CA LEU A 79 -2.41 7.55 0.83
C LEU A 79 -3.61 7.34 1.73
N PHE A 80 -4.37 8.41 1.95
CA PHE A 80 -5.63 8.42 2.68
C PHE A 80 -6.71 9.07 1.81
N PHE A 81 -7.93 8.56 1.86
CA PHE A 81 -9.11 9.15 1.22
C PHE A 81 -10.38 8.59 1.83
N GLU A 82 -11.49 9.31 1.68
CA GLU A 82 -12.82 8.86 2.09
C GLU A 82 -13.51 8.16 0.92
N ALA A 83 -14.13 7.03 1.19
CA ALA A 83 -14.92 6.29 0.20
C ALA A 83 -16.16 5.68 0.84
N GLY A 84 -17.22 5.64 0.06
CA GLY A 84 -18.49 5.05 0.39
C GLY A 84 -18.67 3.69 -0.27
N PHE A 85 -19.31 2.77 0.44
CA PHE A 85 -19.45 1.38 -0.01
C PHE A 85 -20.90 0.91 0.08
N GLY A 86 -21.34 0.22 -0.97
CA GLY A 86 -22.67 -0.35 -1.05
C GLY A 86 -23.80 0.65 -1.34
N PRO A 87 -25.06 0.20 -1.28
CA PRO A 87 -26.21 1.03 -1.62
C PRO A 87 -26.50 2.15 -0.61
N ASP A 88 -26.04 2.00 0.63
CA ASP A 88 -26.24 2.97 1.71
C ASP A 88 -25.05 3.94 1.87
N ASP A 89 -24.10 3.91 0.92
CA ASP A 89 -22.92 4.77 0.90
C ASP A 89 -22.13 4.72 2.22
N TYR A 90 -21.82 3.52 2.71
CA TYR A 90 -21.13 3.34 3.99
C TYR A 90 -19.76 4.02 3.96
N GLU A 91 -19.68 5.19 4.59
CA GLU A 91 -18.48 6.01 4.61
C GLU A 91 -17.38 5.39 5.49
N THR A 92 -16.19 5.30 4.93
CA THR A 92 -14.99 4.89 5.68
C THR A 92 -13.76 5.62 5.18
N LEU A 93 -12.85 5.90 6.12
CA LEU A 93 -11.52 6.35 5.79
C LEU A 93 -10.69 5.15 5.31
N VAL A 94 -10.30 5.20 4.05
CA VAL A 94 -9.38 4.24 3.44
C VAL A 94 -7.96 4.73 3.63
N ASN A 95 -7.06 3.86 4.07
CA ASN A 95 -5.64 4.16 4.11
C ASN A 95 -4.78 2.96 3.69
N LEU A 96 -3.69 3.25 2.99
CA LEU A 96 -2.76 2.24 2.50
C LEU A 96 -1.35 2.80 2.31
N ASN A 97 -0.36 1.91 2.30
CA ASN A 97 1.01 2.27 1.90
C ASN A 97 1.09 2.38 0.37
N LEU A 98 1.79 3.38 -0.14
CA LEU A 98 1.98 3.60 -1.59
C LEU A 98 2.68 2.42 -2.28
N ALA A 99 3.50 1.65 -1.55
CA ALA A 99 4.11 0.42 -2.05
C ALA A 99 3.08 -0.68 -2.38
N ALA A 100 1.86 -0.60 -1.84
CA ALA A 100 0.78 -1.54 -2.10
C ALA A 100 -0.04 -1.22 -3.36
N ILE A 101 0.19 -0.04 -3.98
CA ILE A 101 -0.42 0.33 -5.25
C ILE A 101 0.30 -0.38 -6.38
N ASN A 102 -0.43 -1.23 -7.10
CA ASN A 102 0.05 -1.98 -8.25
C ASN A 102 -0.02 -1.17 -9.54
N GLN A 103 -1.07 -0.35 -9.71
CA GLN A 103 -1.27 0.47 -10.90
C GLN A 103 -1.93 1.80 -10.57
N ILE A 104 -1.66 2.82 -11.40
CA ILE A 104 -2.44 4.06 -11.48
C ILE A 104 -2.94 4.19 -12.90
N GLN A 105 -4.22 4.51 -13.03
CA GLN A 105 -4.92 4.63 -14.31
C GLN A 105 -5.58 6.01 -14.39
N VAL A 106 -5.47 6.65 -15.54
CA VAL A 106 -6.21 7.89 -15.85
C VAL A 106 -7.12 7.56 -17.02
N GLU A 107 -8.42 7.78 -16.83
CA GLU A 107 -9.46 7.30 -17.75
C GLU A 107 -9.29 5.78 -17.99
N ASN A 108 -8.98 5.38 -19.22
CA ASN A 108 -8.77 4.00 -19.62
C ASN A 108 -7.28 3.63 -19.83
N SER A 109 -6.36 4.52 -19.45
CA SER A 109 -4.91 4.35 -19.69
C SER A 109 -4.17 4.05 -18.40
N VAL A 110 -3.39 2.95 -18.38
CA VAL A 110 -2.44 2.66 -17.29
C VAL A 110 -1.21 3.55 -17.48
N ILE A 111 -0.97 4.47 -16.55
CA ILE A 111 0.18 5.39 -16.61
C ILE A 111 1.32 4.98 -15.67
N PHE A 112 1.04 4.07 -14.74
CA PHE A 112 2.01 3.58 -13.77
C PHE A 112 1.75 2.11 -13.45
N VAL A 113 2.83 1.33 -13.35
CA VAL A 113 2.82 -0.06 -12.88
C VAL A 113 3.94 -0.26 -11.87
N ASN A 114 3.58 -0.82 -10.71
CA ASN A 114 4.51 -1.18 -9.66
C ASN A 114 4.75 -2.70 -9.64
N PHE A 115 5.95 -3.11 -10.03
CA PHE A 115 6.35 -4.52 -10.00
C PHE A 115 6.98 -4.95 -8.66
N SER A 116 7.15 -4.03 -7.71
CA SER A 116 7.76 -4.38 -6.43
C SER A 116 6.87 -5.31 -5.62
N LEU A 117 7.49 -6.28 -4.94
CA LEU A 117 6.81 -7.23 -4.06
C LEU A 117 6.75 -6.65 -2.65
N TYR A 118 5.75 -5.80 -2.40
CA TYR A 118 5.50 -5.26 -1.08
C TYR A 118 4.97 -6.33 -0.13
N LYS A 119 5.57 -6.37 1.07
CA LYS A 119 5.32 -7.38 2.10
C LYS A 119 4.52 -6.87 3.31
N GLY A 120 4.11 -5.59 3.29
CA GLY A 120 3.45 -4.98 4.44
C GLY A 120 4.40 -4.66 5.60
N GLU A 121 3.90 -3.93 6.59
CA GLU A 121 4.65 -3.62 7.81
C GLU A 121 4.75 -4.83 8.77
N CYS A 122 3.80 -5.76 8.72
CA CYS A 122 3.80 -6.98 9.54
C CYS A 122 5.05 -7.85 9.32
N ASP A 123 5.53 -7.95 8.08
CA ASP A 123 6.70 -8.75 7.75
C ASP A 123 8.01 -8.13 8.26
N LYS A 124 8.09 -6.80 8.37
CA LYS A 124 9.27 -6.12 8.94
C LYS A 124 9.49 -6.49 10.41
N LYS A 125 8.40 -6.62 11.19
CA LYS A 125 8.46 -7.07 12.60
C LYS A 125 8.92 -8.53 12.70
N HIS A 126 8.40 -9.39 11.82
CA HIS A 126 8.79 -10.81 11.80
C HIS A 126 10.24 -11.01 11.35
N LEU A 127 10.70 -10.25 10.35
CA LEU A 127 12.08 -10.24 9.87
C LEU A 127 13.05 -9.70 10.93
N THR A 128 12.72 -8.61 11.62
CA THR A 128 13.58 -8.07 12.71
C THR A 128 13.63 -9.00 13.91
N GLN A 129 12.53 -9.67 14.26
CA GLN A 129 12.52 -10.70 15.32
C GLN A 129 13.38 -11.91 14.93
N ASN A 130 13.31 -12.37 13.68
CA ASN A 130 14.13 -13.47 13.18
C ASN A 130 15.61 -13.10 13.12
N SER A 131 15.95 -11.91 12.65
CA SER A 131 17.32 -11.39 12.68
C SER A 131 17.86 -11.35 14.11
N LYS A 132 17.13 -10.74 15.07
CA LYS A 132 17.54 -10.73 16.49
C LYS A 132 17.76 -12.15 17.03
N LYS A 133 16.84 -13.09 16.77
CA LYS A 133 16.99 -14.49 17.19
C LYS A 133 18.24 -15.15 16.59
N LEU A 134 18.53 -14.93 15.31
CA LEU A 134 19.72 -15.45 14.64
C LEU A 134 21.01 -14.82 15.18
N PHE A 135 21.02 -13.51 15.43
CA PHE A 135 22.16 -12.81 16.06
C PHE A 135 22.43 -13.33 17.47
N LEU A 136 21.40 -13.52 18.31
CA LEU A 136 21.56 -14.05 19.68
C LEU A 136 21.91 -15.54 19.71
N ASN A 137 21.50 -16.33 18.71
CA ASN A 137 21.78 -17.77 18.67
C ASN A 137 23.10 -18.12 17.98
N ASN A 138 23.82 -17.14 17.42
CA ASN A 138 25.16 -17.34 16.91
C ASN A 138 26.13 -17.64 18.08
N PRO A 139 26.84 -18.79 18.07
CA PRO A 139 27.74 -19.19 19.16
C PRO A 139 28.89 -18.20 19.42
N ASN A 140 29.28 -17.40 18.41
CA ASN A 140 30.29 -16.34 18.56
C ASN A 140 29.77 -15.11 19.32
N ASN A 141 28.44 -14.98 19.47
CA ASN A 141 27.79 -13.84 20.12
C ASN A 141 27.33 -14.16 21.56
N LYS A 142 27.72 -15.32 22.11
CA LYS A 142 27.35 -15.74 23.47
C LYS A 142 27.74 -14.73 24.54
N ASN A 143 28.87 -14.04 24.35
CA ASN A 143 29.41 -13.06 25.29
C ASN A 143 28.64 -11.73 25.33
N LEU A 144 27.70 -11.52 24.39
CA LEU A 144 26.90 -10.31 24.27
C LEU A 144 25.53 -10.44 24.96
N LYS A 145 25.20 -11.63 25.49
CA LYS A 145 24.02 -11.85 26.34
C LYS A 145 24.35 -11.44 27.77
N LYS A 146 24.19 -10.16 28.09
CA LYS A 146 24.12 -9.65 29.47
C LYS A 146 22.71 -9.21 29.78
#